data_AF-A0A4Y2GF12-F1
#
_entry.id   AF-A0A4Y2GF12-F1
#
_cell.length_a   1.000
_cell.length_b   1.000
_cell.length_c   1.000
_cell.angle_alpha   90.00
_cell.angle_beta   90.00
_cell.angle_gamma   90.00
#
_symmetry.space_group_name_H-M   'P 1'
#
loop_
_entity.id
_entity.type
_entity.pdbx_description
1 polymer ?
#
loop_
_entity_poly.entity_id
_entity_poly.type
_entity_poly.pdbx_seq_one_letter_code
_entity_poly.pdbx_strand_id
1 'polypeptide(L)'
;MEHFSQIPTDNLVAFKRARANAHRIRRRSQRESWTRFISSITYSTSSTQIWKKIRAANGIYKEFAFPVLNAGGTHYSSPLDISNVLRQSFAKVSSADSYSPTFLATKRCAENIPLYFRTHRRLSV
;
A
#
# COMPACT_ATOMS: atom_id res chain seq x y z
N MET A 1 45.43 -39.50 2.44
CA MET A 1 44.90 -40.25 3.59
C MET A 1 43.95 -39.31 4.30
N GLU A 2 42.65 -39.44 4.05
CA GLU A 2 41.62 -38.51 4.52
C GLU A 2 41.44 -38.63 6.04
N HIS A 3 41.84 -37.60 6.79
CA HIS A 3 41.53 -37.49 8.21
C HIS A 3 40.08 -37.04 8.37
N PHE A 4 39.16 -37.99 8.54
CA PHE A 4 37.81 -37.68 9.00
C PHE A 4 37.89 -37.24 10.45
N SER A 5 37.91 -35.93 10.67
CA SER A 5 37.84 -35.31 12.00
C SER A 5 36.62 -35.84 12.75
N GLN A 6 36.84 -36.76 13.71
CA GLN A 6 35.78 -37.24 14.59
C GLN A 6 35.26 -36.09 15.43
N ILE A 7 34.01 -35.71 15.21
CA ILE A 7 33.31 -34.75 16.08
C ILE A 7 33.10 -35.46 17.42
N PRO A 8 33.54 -34.88 18.57
CA PRO A 8 33.31 -35.47 19.88
C PRO A 8 31.83 -35.79 20.08
N THR A 9 31.54 -36.98 20.61
CA THR A 9 30.18 -37.51 20.75
C THR A 9 29.24 -36.54 21.48
N ASP A 10 29.75 -35.84 22.49
CA ASP A 10 29.00 -34.83 23.26
C ASP A 10 28.56 -33.64 22.41
N ASN A 11 29.42 -33.18 21.48
CA ASN A 11 29.09 -32.09 20.55
C ASN A 11 27.99 -32.51 19.58
N LEU A 12 28.02 -33.77 19.10
CA LEU A 12 26.97 -34.31 18.24
C LEU A 12 25.62 -34.43 18.98
N VAL A 13 25.65 -34.87 20.25
CA VAL A 13 24.44 -34.95 21.10
C VAL A 13 23.88 -33.55 21.36
N ALA A 14 24.72 -32.58 21.71
CA ALA A 14 24.32 -31.19 21.91
C ALA A 14 23.70 -30.59 20.65
N PHE A 15 24.31 -30.80 19.48
CA PHE A 15 23.77 -30.36 18.20
C PHE A 15 22.39 -30.98 17.90
N LYS A 16 22.24 -32.31 18.09
CA LYS A 16 20.95 -32.99 17.88
C LYS A 16 19.85 -32.45 18.80
N ARG A 17 20.17 -32.18 20.07
CA ARG A 17 19.24 -31.55 21.03
C ARG A 17 18.86 -30.13 20.59
N ALA A 18 19.84 -29.31 20.20
CA ALA A 18 19.60 -27.95 19.71
C ALA A 18 18.72 -27.96 18.44
N ARG A 19 18.99 -28.85 17.48
CA ARG A 19 18.19 -29.01 16.26
C ARG A 19 16.76 -29.44 16.58
N ALA A 20 16.58 -30.41 17.47
CA ALA A 20 15.25 -30.85 17.90
C ALA A 20 14.48 -29.70 18.58
N ASN A 21 15.15 -28.90 19.41
CA ASN A 21 14.55 -27.72 20.03
C ASN A 21 14.16 -26.66 19.00
N ALA A 22 15.04 -26.34 18.05
CA ALA A 22 14.73 -25.40 16.96
C ALA A 22 13.51 -25.86 16.13
N HIS A 23 13.43 -27.15 15.80
CA HIS A 23 12.27 -27.73 15.11
C HIS A 23 10.99 -27.64 15.95
N ARG A 24 11.07 -27.82 17.27
CA ARG A 24 9.94 -27.66 18.19
C ARG A 24 9.47 -26.21 18.23
N ILE A 25 10.39 -25.26 18.40
CA ILE A 25 10.10 -23.82 18.44
C ILE A 25 9.42 -23.41 17.14
N ARG A 26 10.00 -23.72 15.98
CA ARG A 26 9.41 -23.40 14.67
C ARG A 26 7.98 -23.93 14.53
N ARG A 27 7.76 -25.22 14.82
CA ARG A 27 6.42 -25.83 14.71
C ARG A 27 5.42 -25.18 15.67
N ARG A 28 5.85 -24.88 16.90
CA ARG A 28 5.01 -24.20 17.89
C ARG A 28 4.65 -22.79 17.42
N SER A 29 5.61 -21.99 16.99
CA SER A 29 5.39 -20.63 16.50
C SER A 29 4.49 -20.60 15.27
N GLN A 30 4.69 -21.52 14.31
CA GLN A 30 3.81 -21.63 13.14
C GLN A 30 2.37 -21.96 13.54
N ARG A 31 2.18 -22.93 14.44
CA ARG A 31 0.85 -23.29 14.95
C ARG A 31 0.19 -22.12 15.67
N GLU A 32 0.90 -21.47 16.59
CA GLU A 32 0.37 -20.34 17.35
C GLU A 32 0.00 -19.16 16.44
N SER A 33 0.86 -18.85 15.46
CA SER A 33 0.57 -17.83 14.45
C SER A 33 -0.66 -18.18 13.62
N TRP A 34 -0.80 -19.44 13.20
CA TRP A 34 -1.95 -19.90 12.43
C TRP A 34 -3.25 -19.86 13.25
N THR A 35 -3.21 -20.30 14.51
CA THR A 35 -4.35 -20.19 15.41
C THR A 35 -4.77 -18.74 15.58
N ARG A 36 -3.83 -17.82 15.85
CA ARG A 36 -4.13 -16.38 15.95
C ARG A 36 -4.73 -15.81 14.67
N PHE A 37 -4.21 -16.21 13.50
CA PHE A 37 -4.72 -15.78 12.21
C PHE A 37 -6.19 -16.19 12.04
N ILE A 38 -6.52 -17.45 12.25
CA ILE A 38 -7.90 -17.96 12.14
C ILE A 38 -8.81 -17.29 13.17
N SER A 39 -8.37 -17.17 14.43
CA SER A 39 -9.13 -16.48 15.49
C SER A 39 -9.39 -14.99 15.18
N SER A 40 -8.58 -14.36 14.34
CA SER A 40 -8.77 -12.97 13.92
C SER A 40 -9.85 -12.77 12.84
N ILE A 41 -10.42 -13.86 12.31
CA ILE A 41 -11.53 -13.82 11.34
C ILE A 41 -12.82 -14.06 12.12
N THR A 42 -13.50 -12.97 12.42
CA THR A 42 -14.78 -12.95 13.15
C THR A 42 -15.94 -12.64 12.21
N TYR A 43 -17.17 -12.75 12.70
CA TYR A 43 -18.39 -12.42 11.93
C TYR A 43 -18.41 -10.96 11.42
N SER A 44 -17.68 -10.05 12.09
CA SER A 44 -17.58 -8.63 11.70
C SER A 44 -16.48 -8.37 10.66
N THR A 45 -15.69 -9.39 10.31
CA THR A 45 -14.65 -9.25 9.28
C THR A 45 -15.31 -9.21 7.90
N SER A 46 -15.11 -8.12 7.15
CA SER A 46 -15.72 -7.99 5.83
C SER A 46 -15.12 -8.97 4.82
N SER A 47 -15.88 -9.33 3.79
CA SER A 47 -15.40 -10.20 2.69
C SER A 47 -14.09 -9.68 2.08
N THR A 48 -13.96 -8.36 1.89
CA THR A 48 -12.74 -7.72 1.38
C THR A 48 -11.53 -7.95 2.30
N GLN A 49 -11.72 -7.86 3.61
CA GLN A 49 -10.66 -8.11 4.59
C GLN A 49 -10.28 -9.60 4.64
N ILE A 50 -11.27 -10.51 4.56
CA ILE A 50 -11.03 -11.96 4.50
C ILE A 50 -10.17 -12.29 3.28
N TRP A 51 -10.54 -11.82 2.08
CA TRP A 51 -9.77 -12.06 0.86
C TRP A 51 -8.36 -11.47 0.92
N LYS A 52 -8.19 -10.28 1.54
CA LYS A 52 -6.86 -9.70 1.78
C LYS A 52 -6.01 -10.59 2.68
N LYS A 53 -6.57 -11.07 3.79
CA LYS A 53 -5.93 -11.99 4.73
C LYS A 53 -5.54 -13.31 4.07
N ILE A 54 -6.42 -13.92 3.27
CA ILE A 54 -6.15 -15.17 2.53
C ILE A 54 -4.99 -14.99 1.54
N ARG A 55 -5.01 -13.91 0.76
CA ARG A 55 -3.91 -13.61 -0.18
C ARG A 55 -2.56 -13.42 0.54
N ALA A 56 -2.59 -12.82 1.73
CA ALA A 56 -1.38 -12.64 2.54
C ALA A 56 -0.85 -13.95 3.09
N ALA A 57 -1.73 -14.82 3.59
CA ALA A 57 -1.36 -16.16 4.03
C ALA A 57 -0.76 -17.02 2.90
N ASN A 58 -1.25 -16.85 1.67
CA ASN A 58 -0.72 -17.55 0.50
C ASN A 58 0.58 -16.93 -0.06
N GLY A 59 1.10 -15.85 0.52
CA GLY A 59 2.28 -15.14 0.02
C GLY A 59 2.07 -14.41 -1.31
N ILE A 60 0.82 -14.34 -1.80
CA ILE A 60 0.45 -13.67 -3.05
C ILE A 60 0.19 -12.17 -2.81
N TYR A 61 -0.03 -11.78 -1.56
CA TYR A 61 -0.22 -10.38 -1.20
C TYR A 61 1.05 -9.58 -1.46
N LYS A 62 0.97 -8.74 -2.49
CA LYS A 62 1.90 -7.64 -2.68
C LYS A 62 1.39 -6.50 -1.80
N GLU A 63 2.24 -5.97 -0.92
CA GLU A 63 1.97 -4.68 -0.31
C GLU A 63 1.69 -3.67 -1.42
N PHE A 64 0.70 -2.80 -1.20
CA PHE A 64 0.42 -1.73 -2.14
C PHE A 64 1.69 -0.89 -2.22
N ALA A 65 2.40 -0.97 -3.34
CA ALA A 65 3.54 -0.11 -3.57
C ALA A 65 3.04 1.33 -3.46
N PHE A 66 3.65 2.13 -2.60
CA PHE A 66 3.31 3.54 -2.52
C PHE A 66 3.46 4.12 -3.93
N PRO A 67 2.42 4.78 -4.47
CA PRO A 67 2.48 5.30 -5.82
C PRO A 67 3.64 6.30 -5.87
N VAL A 68 4.64 6.01 -6.70
CA VAL A 68 5.77 6.90 -6.94
C VAL A 68 5.47 7.68 -8.22
N LEU A 69 5.30 8.99 -8.09
CA LEU A 69 5.17 9.87 -9.25
C LEU A 69 6.57 10.26 -9.74
N ASN A 70 6.84 10.05 -11.04
CA ASN A 70 8.02 10.61 -11.68
C ASN A 70 7.62 11.87 -12.45
N ALA A 71 8.20 13.01 -12.09
CA ALA A 71 8.06 14.25 -12.84
C ALA A 71 9.43 14.91 -12.99
N GLY A 72 9.86 15.09 -14.25
CA GLY A 72 11.14 15.74 -14.57
C GLY A 72 12.37 15.01 -14.01
N GLY A 73 12.34 13.68 -13.91
CA GLY A 73 13.44 12.89 -13.36
C GLY A 73 13.50 12.84 -11.83
N THR A 74 12.57 13.49 -11.14
CA THR A 74 12.44 13.43 -9.68
C THR A 74 11.31 12.48 -9.30
N HIS A 75 11.54 11.65 -8.27
CA HIS A 75 10.56 10.71 -7.74
C HIS A 75 9.89 11.25 -6.47
N TYR A 76 8.56 11.26 -6.45
CA TYR A 76 7.74 11.70 -5.32
C TYR A 76 6.94 10.53 -4.78
N SER A 77 7.11 10.23 -3.48
CA SER A 77 6.40 9.14 -2.79
C SER A 77 5.46 9.64 -1.69
N SER A 78 5.62 10.90 -1.25
CA SER A 78 4.76 11.54 -0.26
C SER A 78 3.42 11.94 -0.88
N PRO A 79 2.26 11.61 -0.28
CA PRO A 79 0.96 12.01 -0.80
C PRO A 79 0.81 13.52 -0.98
N LEU A 80 1.41 14.32 -0.08
CA LEU A 80 1.37 15.79 -0.17
C LEU A 80 2.16 16.27 -1.40
N ASP A 81 3.35 15.73 -1.62
CA ASP A 81 4.20 16.15 -2.72
C ASP A 81 3.62 15.72 -4.07
N ILE A 82 3.09 14.50 -4.14
CA ILE A 82 2.35 14.00 -5.31
C ILE A 82 1.17 14.92 -5.62
N SER A 83 0.37 15.28 -4.61
CA SER A 83 -0.76 16.21 -4.77
C SER A 83 -0.31 17.58 -5.29
N ASN A 84 0.79 18.12 -4.75
CA ASN A 84 1.33 19.40 -5.20
C ASN A 84 1.81 19.37 -6.65
N VAL A 85 2.52 18.31 -7.05
CA VAL A 85 3.00 18.15 -8.44
C VAL A 85 1.83 18.01 -9.41
N LEU A 86 0.80 17.23 -9.05
CA LEU A 86 -0.43 17.11 -9.85
C LEU A 86 -1.14 18.46 -9.95
N ARG A 87 -1.33 19.16 -8.83
CA ARG A 87 -1.94 20.49 -8.79
C ARG A 87 -1.22 21.47 -9.69
N GLN A 88 0.11 21.55 -9.62
CA GLN A 88 0.91 22.45 -10.44
C GLN A 88 0.82 22.08 -11.93
N SER A 89 0.87 20.79 -12.25
CA SER A 89 0.75 20.30 -13.63
C SER A 89 -0.61 20.67 -14.23
N PHE A 90 -1.70 20.44 -13.49
CA PHE A 90 -3.04 20.83 -13.93
C PHE A 90 -3.21 22.33 -14.04
N ALA A 91 -2.70 23.11 -13.07
CA ALA A 91 -2.74 24.57 -13.14
C ALA A 91 -1.99 25.09 -14.38
N LYS A 92 -0.83 24.51 -14.70
CA LYS A 92 -0.06 24.86 -15.90
C LYS A 92 -0.84 24.56 -17.18
N VAL A 93 -1.36 23.35 -17.33
CA VAL A 93 -2.14 22.95 -18.53
C VAL A 93 -3.46 23.72 -18.64
N SER A 94 -4.02 24.13 -17.51
CA SER A 94 -5.29 24.87 -17.45
C SER A 94 -5.11 26.40 -17.46
N SER A 95 -3.87 26.86 -17.60
CA SER A 95 -3.55 28.28 -17.70
C SER A 95 -4.06 28.85 -19.02
N ALA A 96 -4.37 30.14 -19.02
CA ALA A 96 -4.78 30.84 -20.24
C ALA A 96 -3.71 30.73 -21.35
N ASP A 97 -2.43 30.64 -20.96
CA ASP A 97 -1.29 30.52 -21.86
C ASP A 97 -1.26 29.19 -22.63
N SER A 98 -1.96 28.16 -22.14
CA SER A 98 -2.01 26.83 -22.78
C SER A 98 -3.18 26.66 -23.73
N TYR A 99 -4.04 27.68 -23.88
CA TYR A 99 -5.25 27.61 -24.68
C TYR A 99 -5.15 28.39 -25.99
N SER A 100 -5.88 27.93 -27.01
CA SER A 100 -6.02 28.69 -28.25
C SER A 100 -6.83 29.98 -28.01
N PRO A 101 -6.63 31.03 -28.81
CA PRO A 101 -7.43 32.25 -28.73
C PRO A 101 -8.94 31.99 -28.87
N THR A 102 -9.32 31.04 -29.72
CA THR A 102 -10.72 30.64 -29.93
C THR A 102 -11.33 30.03 -28.67
N PHE A 103 -10.61 29.12 -28.00
CA PHE A 103 -11.08 28.52 -26.74
C PHE A 103 -11.17 29.56 -25.63
N LEU A 104 -10.19 30.47 -25.54
CA LEU A 104 -10.21 31.56 -24.54
C LEU A 104 -11.45 32.46 -24.67
N ALA A 105 -11.85 32.78 -25.90
CA ALA A 105 -13.07 33.55 -26.15
C ALA A 105 -14.31 32.80 -25.63
N THR A 106 -14.45 31.52 -25.97
CA THR A 106 -15.56 30.67 -25.49
C THR A 106 -15.56 30.55 -23.96
N LYS A 107 -14.39 30.30 -23.35
CA LYS A 107 -14.22 30.19 -21.90
C LYS A 107 -14.67 31.47 -21.18
N ARG A 108 -14.21 32.64 -21.63
CA ARG A 108 -14.61 33.93 -21.06
C ARG A 108 -16.10 34.19 -21.17
N CYS A 109 -16.72 33.82 -22.28
CA CYS A 109 -18.17 33.92 -22.43
C CYS A 109 -18.90 33.00 -21.45
N ALA A 110 -18.46 31.74 -21.34
CA ALA A 110 -19.09 30.74 -20.48
C ALA A 110 -18.93 31.06 -18.98
N GLU A 111 -17.74 31.48 -18.53
CA GLU A 111 -17.47 31.80 -17.12
C GLU A 111 -18.19 33.07 -16.64
N ASN A 112 -18.61 33.94 -17.55
CA ASN A 112 -19.42 35.12 -17.21
C ASN A 112 -20.93 34.82 -17.11
N ILE A 113 -21.38 33.58 -17.36
CA ILE A 113 -22.78 33.21 -17.21
C ILE A 113 -23.07 32.98 -15.72
N PRO A 114 -23.96 33.76 -15.07
CA PRO A 114 -24.30 33.56 -13.67
C PRO A 114 -24.94 32.19 -13.44
N LEU A 115 -24.38 31.41 -12.51
CA LEU A 115 -24.95 30.12 -12.12
C LEU A 115 -25.97 30.30 -10.99
N TYR A 116 -27.23 30.01 -11.27
CA TYR A 116 -28.29 29.99 -10.26
C TYR A 116 -28.44 28.59 -9.67
N PHE A 117 -27.77 28.35 -8.54
CA PHE A 117 -27.94 27.11 -7.79
C PHE A 117 -29.26 27.16 -7.00
N ARG A 118 -30.26 26.36 -7.41
CA ARG A 118 -31.46 26.14 -6.60
C ARG A 118 -31.12 25.19 -5.46
N THR A 119 -30.87 25.72 -4.27
CA THR A 119 -30.63 24.90 -3.08
C THR A 119 -31.90 24.79 -2.23
N HIS A 120 -32.26 23.58 -1.78
CA HIS A 120 -33.44 23.33 -0.93
C HIS A 120 -33.24 23.74 0.55
N ARG A 121 -32.06 24.22 0.94
CA ARG A 121 -31.82 24.76 2.29
C ARG A 121 -31.82 26.28 2.25
N ARG A 122 -32.67 26.89 3.08
CA ARG A 122 -32.54 28.30 3.45
C ARG A 122 -31.33 28.43 4.36
N LEU A 123 -30.27 29.08 3.88
CA LEU A 123 -29.19 29.55 4.73
C LEU A 123 -29.72 30.82 5.42
N SER A 124 -30.15 30.69 6.67
CA SER A 124 -30.31 31.84 7.56
C SER A 124 -28.93 32.39 7.87
N VAL A 125 -28.69 33.65 7.50
CA VAL A 125 -27.53 34.45 7.90
C VAL A 125 -27.61 34.74 9.39
#